data_AF-A0A2N2TJK7-F1
#
_entry.id   AF-A0A2N2TJK7-F1
#
_cell.length_a   1.000
_cell.length_b   1.000
_cell.length_c   1.000
_cell.angle_alpha   90.00
_cell.angle_beta   90.00
_cell.angle_gamma   90.00
#
_symmetry.space_group_name_H-M   'P 1'
#
loop_
_entity.id
_entity.type
_entity.pdbx_description
1 polymer ?
#
loop_
_entity_poly.entity_id
_entity_poly.type
_entity_poly.pdbx_seq_one_letter_code
_entity_poly.pdbx_strand_id
1 'polypeptide(L)' 'FLSYYNTRRPHSALGHRPPASRLGGNNLLQLDS' A
#
# COMPACT_ATOMS: atom_id res chain seq x y z
N PHE A 1 -4.51 10.30 3.95
CA PHE A 1 -3.29 10.41 3.13
C PHE A 1 -2.70 9.04 2.76
N LEU A 2 -2.33 8.19 3.74
CA LEU A 2 -1.64 6.91 3.49
C LEU A 2 -2.46 5.87 2.71
N SER A 3 -3.77 5.72 2.98
CA SER A 3 -4.64 4.79 2.24
C SER A 3 -4.74 5.14 0.74
N TYR A 4 -4.81 6.44 0.42
CA TYR A 4 -4.81 6.94 -0.96
C TYR A 4 -3.51 6.58 -1.70
N TYR A 5 -2.37 6.71 -1.03
CA TYR A 5 -1.07 6.34 -1.57
C TYR A 5 -0.93 4.82 -1.77
N ASN A 6 -1.36 4.03 -0.77
CA ASN A 6 -1.20 2.58 -0.78
C ASN A 6 -2.03 1.88 -1.84
N THR A 7 -3.20 2.42 -2.18
CA THR A 7 -4.12 1.87 -3.18
C THR A 7 -3.73 2.23 -4.62
N ARG A 8 -2.98 3.32 -4.82
CA ARG A 8 -2.68 3.85 -6.16
C ARG A 8 -1.21 3.75 -6.57
N ARG A 9 -0.30 3.36 -5.67
CA ARG A 9 1.13 3.25 -6.00
C ARG A 9 1.40 1.96 -6.80
N PRO A 10 1.81 2.07 -8.08
CA PRO A 10 2.06 0.92 -8.91
C PRO A 10 3.26 0.11 -8.41
N HIS A 11 3.18 -1.22 -8.53
CA HIS A 11 4.28 -2.14 -8.24
C HIS A 11 4.69 -2.82 -9.54
N SER A 12 5.89 -2.51 -10.03
CA SER A 12 6.40 -2.99 -11.33
C SER A 12 6.43 -4.52 -11.42
N ALA A 13 6.79 -5.20 -10.33
CA ALA A 13 6.79 -6.67 -10.28
C ALA A 13 5.38 -7.31 -10.21
N LEU A 14 4.31 -6.51 -9.99
CA LEU A 14 2.93 -6.99 -9.93
C LEU A 14 2.04 -6.37 -11.03
N GLY A 15 2.64 -5.97 -12.16
CA GLY A 15 1.89 -5.39 -13.28
C GLY A 15 1.18 -4.10 -12.91
N HIS A 16 1.87 -3.22 -12.16
CA HIS A 16 1.34 -1.94 -11.67
C HIS A 16 0.18 -2.03 -10.66
N ARG A 17 -0.14 -3.22 -10.14
CA ARG A 17 -1.12 -3.39 -9.06
C ARG A 17 -0.44 -3.21 -7.69
N PRO A 18 -1.14 -2.67 -6.68
CA PRO A 18 -0.58 -2.60 -5.33
C PRO A 18 -0.46 -4.04 -4.74
N PRO A 19 0.62 -4.34 -3.99
CA PRO A 19 0.75 -5.61 -3.28
C PRO A 19 -0.36 -5.82 -2.25
N ALA A 20 -0.84 -7.05 -2.10
CA ALA A 20 -1.91 -7.40 -1.16
C ALA A 20 -1.58 -7.02 0.30
N SER A 21 -0.29 -7.09 0.68
CA SER A 21 0.19 -6.67 2.01
C SER A 21 -0.13 -5.21 2.34
N ARG A 22 -0.22 -4.31 1.34
CA ARG A 22 -0.60 -2.91 1.55
C ARG A 22 -2.09 -2.71 1.82
N LEU A 23 -2.94 -3.62 1.34
CA LEU A 23 -4.40 -3.56 1.52
C LEU A 23 -4.82 -4.01 2.92
N GLY A 24 -4.09 -4.97 3.50
CA GLY A 24 -4.40 -5.56 4.81
C GLY A 24 -3.97 -4.72 6.02
N GLY A 25 -3.67 -3.42 5.87
CA GLY A 25 -3.28 -2.55 6.99
C GLY A 25 -1.93 -2.87 7.62
N ASN A 26 -1.18 -3.85 7.13
CA ASN A 26 0.15 -4.23 7.64
C ASN A 26 1.24 -3.31 7.07
N ASN A 27 1.06 -2.00 7.19
CA ASN A 27 2.10 -1.05 6.82
C ASN A 27 2.81 -0.63 8.10
N LEU A 28 4.12 -0.88 8.20
CA LEU A 28 4.99 -0.38 9.29
C LEU A 28 5.00 1.15 9.43
N LEU A 29 4.41 1.86 8.46
CA LEU A 29 4.21 3.31 8.47
C LEU A 29 2.82 3.73 8.98
N GLN A 30 1.94 2.78 9.33
CA GLN A 30 0.73 3.02 10.14
C GLN A 30 1.05 3.02 11.64
N LEU A 31 2.25 3.48 12.01
CA LEU A 31 2.54 3.76 13.42
C LEU A 31 1.82 5.05 13.78
N ASP A 32 0.74 4.85 14.54
CA ASP A 32 -0.03 5.78 15.36
C ASP A 32 -0.57 7.06 14.68
N SER A 33 -1.90 7.13 14.61
CA SER A 33 -2.69 8.31 14.25
C SER A 33 -2.66 9.40 15.31
#